data_AF-A0A9P6TUN1-F1
#
_entry.id   AF-A0A9P6TUN1-F1
#
_cell.length_a   1.000
_cell.length_b   1.000
_cell.length_c   1.000
_cell.angle_alpha   90.00
_cell.angle_beta   90.00
_cell.angle_gamma   90.00
#
_symmetry.space_group_name_H-M   'P 1'
#
loop_
_entity.id
_entity.type
_entity.pdbx_description
1 polymer ?
#
loop_
_entity_poly.entity_id
_entity_poly.type
_entity_poly.pdbx_seq_one_letter_code
_entity_poly.pdbx_strand_id
1 'polypeptide(L)'
;MCPKADPSFQLAVALARLAINGTGASVAQLQATFGIGKGTVTLYTHRVLEVLDEVKHNWVTWPDARRRNEQSQVMRQEGFQAAWASLTALRYHSAKSP
;
A
#
# COMPACT_ATOMS: atom_id res chain seq x y z
N MET A 1 -11.01 -29.20 -4.74
CA MET A 1 -10.31 -28.17 -5.55
C MET A 1 -11.23 -26.97 -5.65
N CYS A 2 -10.96 -25.89 -4.91
CA CYS A 2 -11.81 -24.68 -4.93
C CYS A 2 -11.51 -23.85 -6.19
N PRO A 3 -12.50 -23.12 -6.76
CA PRO A 3 -12.28 -22.35 -7.98
C PRO A 3 -11.18 -21.32 -7.74
N LYS A 4 -10.17 -21.29 -8.62
CA LYS A 4 -9.16 -20.22 -8.61
C LYS A 4 -9.90 -18.91 -8.88
N ALA A 5 -10.00 -18.03 -7.88
CA ALA A 5 -10.57 -16.71 -8.09
C ALA A 5 -9.74 -15.94 -9.12
N ASP A 6 -10.41 -15.07 -9.87
CA ASP A 6 -9.78 -14.24 -10.90
C ASP A 6 -8.55 -13.49 -10.33
N PRO A 7 -7.41 -13.43 -11.05
CA PRO A 7 -6.22 -12.72 -10.59
C PRO A 7 -6.48 -11.25 -10.22
N SER A 8 -7.39 -10.58 -10.91
CA SER A 8 -7.78 -9.20 -10.65
C SER A 8 -8.49 -9.08 -9.30
N PHE A 9 -9.29 -10.08 -8.93
CA PHE A 9 -9.94 -10.13 -7.63
C PHE A 9 -8.92 -10.33 -6.50
N GLN A 10 -7.94 -11.22 -6.69
CA GLN A 10 -6.87 -11.42 -5.72
C GLN A 10 -6.05 -10.14 -5.51
N LEU A 11 -5.74 -9.44 -6.62
CA LEU A 11 -5.05 -8.14 -6.59
C LEU A 11 -5.87 -7.08 -5.85
N ALA A 12 -7.18 -6.97 -6.12
CA ALA A 12 -8.05 -6.02 -5.44
C ALA A 12 -8.08 -6.23 -3.91
N VAL A 13 -8.16 -7.49 -3.46
CA VAL A 13 -8.10 -7.84 -2.03
C VAL A 13 -6.76 -7.45 -1.41
N ALA A 14 -5.65 -7.74 -2.08
CA ALA A 14 -4.31 -7.40 -1.60
C ALA A 14 -4.11 -5.88 -1.53
N LEU A 15 -4.51 -5.13 -2.55
CA LEU A 15 -4.42 -3.67 -2.57
C LEU A 15 -5.29 -3.03 -1.50
N ALA A 16 -6.53 -3.51 -1.31
CA ALA A 16 -7.39 -3.03 -0.24
C ALA A 16 -6.77 -3.23 1.15
N ARG A 17 -6.08 -4.36 1.35
CA ARG A 17 -5.35 -4.63 2.59
C ARG A 17 -4.15 -3.70 2.81
N LEU A 18 -3.44 -3.33 1.75
CA LEU A 18 -2.24 -2.48 1.82
C LEU A 18 -2.57 -0.98 1.85
N ALA A 19 -3.69 -0.58 1.25
CA ALA A 19 -4.09 0.82 1.13
C ALA A 19 -4.69 1.39 2.42
N ILE A 20 -5.25 0.54 3.28
CA ILE A 20 -5.91 0.97 4.52
C ILE A 20 -4.92 0.81 5.67
N ASN A 21 -4.83 1.82 6.55
CA ASN A 21 -4.07 1.71 7.79
C ASN A 21 -5.03 1.53 8.98
N GLY A 22 -4.55 0.87 10.04
CA GLY A 22 -5.34 0.65 11.26
C GLY A 22 -6.37 -0.49 11.14
N THR A 23 -7.48 -0.38 11.85
CA THR A 23 -8.49 -1.44 11.98
C THR A 23 -9.18 -1.82 10.65
N GLY A 24 -9.20 -0.89 9.69
CA GLY A 24 -9.77 -1.13 8.36
C GLY A 24 -8.96 -2.08 7.47
N ALA A 25 -7.66 -2.28 7.75
CA ALA A 25 -6.84 -3.30 7.11
C ALA A 25 -6.88 -4.67 7.81
N SER A 26 -7.69 -4.80 8.86
CA SER A 26 -7.85 -6.07 9.54
C SER A 26 -8.42 -7.13 8.60
N VAL A 27 -7.91 -8.36 8.73
CA VAL A 27 -8.40 -9.50 7.94
C VAL A 27 -9.91 -9.74 8.18
N ALA A 28 -10.41 -9.42 9.37
CA ALA A 28 -11.83 -9.51 9.70
C ALA A 28 -12.67 -8.50 8.90
N GLN A 29 -12.20 -7.26 8.77
CA GLN A 29 -12.89 -6.24 7.95
C GLN A 29 -12.89 -6.64 6.47
N LEU A 30 -11.75 -7.11 5.95
CA LEU A 30 -11.64 -7.55 4.56
C LEU A 30 -12.49 -8.79 4.26
N GLN A 31 -12.63 -9.71 5.21
CA GLN A 31 -13.59 -10.81 5.10
C GLN A 31 -15.00 -10.28 4.88
N ALA A 32 -15.43 -9.29 5.68
CA ALA A 32 -16.77 -8.72 5.55
C ALA A 32 -16.93 -7.95 4.23
N THR A 33 -15.93 -7.17 3.82
CA THR A 33 -15.95 -6.38 2.59
C THR A 33 -16.01 -7.24 1.33
N PHE A 34 -15.24 -8.33 1.27
CA PHE A 34 -15.11 -9.16 0.07
C PHE A 34 -15.90 -10.47 0.12
N GLY A 35 -16.56 -10.78 1.24
CA GLY A 35 -17.35 -12.01 1.39
C GLY A 35 -16.51 -13.30 1.37
N ILE A 36 -15.23 -13.23 1.72
CA ILE A 36 -14.29 -14.37 1.67
C ILE A 36 -13.74 -14.73 3.05
N GLY A 37 -13.33 -15.99 3.23
CA GLY A 37 -12.74 -16.44 4.49
C GLY A 37 -11.41 -15.73 4.82
N LYS A 38 -11.11 -15.60 6.12
CA LYS A 38 -9.86 -14.99 6.62
C LYS A 38 -8.60 -15.60 6.00
N GLY A 39 -8.57 -16.94 5.91
CA GLY A 39 -7.46 -17.66 5.27
C GLY A 39 -7.29 -17.30 3.80
N THR A 40 -8.41 -17.04 3.09
CA THR A 40 -8.41 -16.62 1.69
C THR A 40 -7.85 -15.21 1.52
N VAL A 41 -8.21 -14.26 2.40
CA VAL A 41 -7.63 -12.91 2.41
C VAL A 41 -6.11 -12.99 2.55
N THR A 42 -5.62 -13.77 3.52
CA THR A 42 -4.18 -13.96 3.73
C THR A 42 -3.51 -14.61 2.52
N LEU A 43 -4.12 -15.66 1.97
CA LEU A 43 -3.61 -16.38 0.80
C LEU A 43 -3.49 -15.47 -0.43
N TYR A 44 -4.51 -14.66 -0.71
CA TYR A 44 -4.50 -13.74 -1.85
C TYR A 44 -3.47 -12.63 -1.67
N THR A 45 -3.37 -12.09 -0.44
CA THR A 45 -2.33 -11.10 -0.15
C THR A 45 -0.94 -11.67 -0.39
N HIS A 46 -0.66 -12.88 0.11
CA HIS A 46 0.66 -13.51 -0.03
C HIS A 46 1.02 -13.73 -1.50
N ARG A 47 0.12 -14.34 -2.28
CA ARG A 47 0.33 -14.59 -3.71
C ARG A 47 0.61 -13.32 -4.50
N VAL A 48 -0.14 -12.25 -4.22
CA VAL A 48 0.08 -10.98 -4.91
C VAL A 48 1.42 -10.38 -4.53
N LEU A 49 1.83 -10.45 -3.26
CA LEU A 49 3.13 -9.97 -2.84
C LEU A 49 4.29 -10.75 -3.48
N GLU A 50 4.18 -12.09 -3.59
CA GLU A 50 5.16 -12.93 -4.28
C GLU A 50 5.31 -12.50 -5.75
N VAL A 51 4.20 -12.38 -6.47
CA VAL A 51 4.22 -11.95 -7.88
C VAL A 51 4.77 -10.53 -8.02
N LEU A 52 4.38 -9.60 -7.14
CA LEU A 52 4.92 -8.25 -7.13
C LEU A 52 6.43 -8.25 -6.87
N ASP A 53 6.92 -9.11 -5.99
CA ASP A 53 8.35 -9.24 -5.71
C ASP A 53 9.13 -9.74 -6.92
N GLU A 54 8.57 -10.70 -7.66
CA GLU A 54 9.14 -11.23 -8.91
C GLU A 54 9.19 -10.18 -10.03
N VAL A 55 8.13 -9.37 -10.19
CA VAL A 55 8.03 -8.42 -11.30
C VAL A 55 8.52 -7.02 -10.97
N LYS A 56 8.81 -6.70 -9.70
CA LYS A 56 9.17 -5.32 -9.27
C LYS A 56 10.32 -4.75 -10.08
N HIS A 57 11.32 -5.55 -10.44
CA HIS A 57 12.50 -5.06 -11.17
C HIS A 57 12.18 -4.60 -12.60
N ASN A 58 11.07 -5.06 -13.18
CA ASN A 58 10.64 -4.67 -14.51
C ASN A 58 9.88 -3.32 -14.52
N TRP A 59 9.30 -2.92 -13.37
CA TRP A 59 8.33 -1.82 -13.32
C TRP A 59 8.63 -0.77 -12.24
N VAL A 60 9.38 -1.14 -11.21
CA VAL A 60 9.65 -0.34 -10.02
C VAL A 60 11.14 -0.07 -9.95
N THR A 61 11.51 1.18 -10.22
CA THR A 61 12.86 1.70 -9.94
C THR A 61 12.75 2.78 -8.90
N TRP A 62 13.65 2.79 -7.92
CA TRP A 62 13.69 3.87 -6.95
C TRP A 62 14.04 5.18 -7.67
N PRO A 63 13.20 6.23 -7.57
CA PRO A 63 13.46 7.50 -8.25
C PRO A 63 14.72 8.16 -7.70
N ASP A 64 15.52 8.74 -8.59
CA ASP A 64 16.65 9.58 -8.22
C ASP A 64 16.20 10.88 -7.53
N ALA A 65 17.15 11.67 -7.02
CA ALA A 65 16.82 12.90 -6.29
C ALA A 65 16.03 13.91 -7.13
N ARG A 66 16.31 14.00 -8.44
CA ARG A 66 15.61 14.89 -9.37
C ARG A 66 14.18 14.42 -9.58
N ARG A 67 13.98 13.14 -9.92
CA ARG A 67 12.67 12.51 -10.10
C ARG A 67 11.81 12.60 -8.84
N ARG A 68 12.40 12.41 -7.65
CA ARG A 68 11.68 12.61 -6.38
C ARG A 68 11.23 14.05 -6.18
N ASN A 69 12.05 15.03 -6.57
CA ASN A 69 11.66 16.43 -6.50
C ASN A 69 10.52 16.75 -7.47
N GLU A 70 10.59 16.27 -8.72
CA GLU A 70 9.51 16.40 -9.70
C GLU A 70 8.19 15.81 -9.18
N GLN A 71 8.22 14.57 -8.69
CA GLN A 71 7.07 13.90 -8.10
C GLN A 71 6.51 14.68 -6.89
N SER A 72 7.38 15.24 -6.05
CA SER A 72 6.99 16.05 -4.90
C SER A 72 6.35 17.39 -5.31
N GLN A 73 6.70 17.94 -6.48
CA GLN A 73 6.07 19.13 -7.02
C GLN A 73 4.68 18.80 -7.59
N VAL A 74 4.55 17.71 -8.34
CA VAL A 74 3.26 17.22 -8.86
C VAL A 74 2.30 16.95 -7.70
N MET A 75 2.73 16.21 -6.67
CA MET A 75 1.91 15.96 -5.47
C MET A 75 1.44 17.26 -4.79
N ARG A 76 2.28 18.31 -4.78
CA ARG A 76 1.91 19.63 -4.24
C ARG A 76 0.88 20.36 -5.08
N GLN A 77 0.96 20.26 -6.41
CA GLN A 77 0.00 20.86 -7.34
C GLN A 77 -1.36 20.15 -7.27
N GLU A 78 -1.35 18.83 -7.11
CA GLU A 78 -2.54 17.99 -6.94
C GLU A 78 -3.16 18.07 -5.53
N GLY A 79 -2.70 18.97 -4.66
CA GLY A 79 -3.30 19.20 -3.34
C GLY A 79 -2.91 18.20 -2.25
N PHE A 80 -1.95 17.29 -2.48
CA PHE A 80 -1.45 16.34 -1.47
C PHE A 80 -0.45 16.97 -0.47
N GLN A 81 -0.59 18.26 -0.16
CA GLN A 81 0.36 19.02 0.65
C GLN A 81 0.38 18.59 2.14
N ALA A 82 -0.75 18.11 2.66
CA ALA A 82 -0.92 17.80 4.08
C ALA A 82 -0.09 16.58 4.55
N ALA A 83 0.15 15.59 3.69
CA ALA A 83 0.81 14.35 4.09
C ALA A 83 2.32 14.51 4.37
N TRP A 84 3.01 15.39 3.62
CA TRP A 84 4.43 15.62 3.82
C TRP A 84 4.72 16.50 5.04
N ALA A 85 3.89 17.54 5.27
CA ALA A 85 4.04 18.48 6.38
C ALA A 85 3.96 17.79 7.76
N SER A 86 3.08 16.79 7.91
CA SER A 86 2.95 16.03 9.15
C SER A 86 4.18 15.16 9.46
N LEU A 87 4.82 14.58 8.43
CA LEU A 87 6.01 13.72 8.61
C LEU A 87 7.27 14.53 8.93
N THR A 88 7.45 15.71 8.35
CA THR A 88 8.51 16.65 8.75
C THR A 88 8.27 17.21 10.15
N ALA A 89 7.03 17.52 10.52
CA ALA A 89 6.69 17.98 11.87
C ALA A 89 6.98 16.91 12.95
N LEU A 90 6.69 15.63 12.67
CA LEU A 90 7.01 14.51 13.55
C LEU A 90 8.52 14.28 13.69
N ARG A 91 9.28 14.34 12.58
CA ARG A 91 10.75 14.26 12.62
C ARG A 91 11.38 15.44 13.37
N TYR A 92 10.81 16.63 13.24
CA TYR A 92 11.30 17.83 13.93
C TYR A 92 11.08 17.77 15.45
N HIS A 93 9.94 17.22 15.91
CA HIS A 93 9.70 17.00 17.34
C HIS A 93 10.55 15.87 17.93
N SER A 94 10.76 14.77 17.19
CA SER A 94 11.61 13.66 17.65
C SER A 94 13.10 14.03 17.75
N ALA A 95 13.57 15.02 17.01
CA ALA A 95 14.95 15.50 17.06
C ALA A 95 15.21 16.59 18.13
N LYS A 96 14.17 17.02 18.85
CA LYS A 96 14.24 18.09 19.88
C LYS A 96 13.73 17.67 21.26
N SER A 97 13.45 16.39 21.48
CA SER A 97 13.24 15.87 22.84
C SER A 97 14.61 15.73 23.54
N PRO A 98 14.79 16.32 24.75
CA PRO A 98 15.99 16.11 25.56
C PRO A 98 16.13 14.66 26.05
#